data_AF-A0A2N7TJA6-F1
#
_entry.id   AF-A0A2N7TJA6-F1
#
_cell.length_a   1.000
_cell.length_b   1.000
_cell.length_c   1.000
_cell.angle_alpha   90.00
_cell.angle_beta   90.00
_cell.angle_gamma   90.00
#
_symmetry.space_group_name_H-M   'P 1'
#
loop_
_entity.id
_entity.type
_entity.pdbx_description
1 polymer ?
#
loop_
_entity_poly.entity_id
_entity_poly.type
_entity_poly.pdbx_seq_one_letter_code
_entity_poly.pdbx_strand_id
1 'polypeptide(L)'
;MGEWSDYFEDFPEENPANYFGGRFDPAGAIKARELETQALQANSEIKKMLADAWKAEKERSFLVVEMCPQCGLKELSTYKIKGKYFLCECQDCGIYGRGKSHSEALKSIEDAYGYGLDWRDNPVPWGR
;
A
#
# COMPACT_ATOMS: atom_id res chain seq x y z
N MET A 1 -37.30 -33.03 -33.22
CA MET A 1 -36.98 -32.68 -31.82
C MET A 1 -35.58 -33.24 -31.59
N GLY A 2 -34.56 -32.39 -31.68
CA GLY A 2 -33.17 -32.82 -31.47
C GLY A 2 -32.85 -32.67 -30.00
N GLU A 3 -32.30 -33.72 -29.41
CA GLU A 3 -31.82 -33.79 -28.03
C GLU A 3 -30.80 -32.66 -27.78
N TRP A 4 -31.21 -31.63 -27.04
CA TRP A 4 -30.33 -30.55 -26.55
C TRP A 4 -29.89 -30.80 -25.10
N SER A 5 -30.02 -32.04 -24.60
CA SER A 5 -29.73 -32.43 -23.21
C SER A 5 -28.28 -32.83 -22.96
N ASP A 6 -27.56 -33.30 -23.98
CA ASP A 6 -26.32 -34.07 -23.75
C ASP A 6 -25.04 -33.21 -23.71
N TYR A 7 -25.16 -31.88 -23.80
CA TYR A 7 -24.01 -30.96 -23.81
C TYR A 7 -23.68 -30.35 -22.43
N PHE A 8 -24.37 -30.81 -21.37
CA PHE A 8 -24.21 -30.32 -19.99
C PHE A 8 -23.76 -31.41 -19.01
N GLU A 9 -23.40 -32.62 -19.48
CA GLU A 9 -22.94 -33.71 -18.59
C GLU A 9 -21.42 -33.69 -18.34
N ASP A 10 -20.61 -33.00 -19.15
CA ASP A 10 -19.16 -32.90 -18.96
C ASP A 10 -18.74 -31.73 -18.06
N PHE A 11 -19.52 -31.41 -17.02
CA PHE A 11 -18.90 -30.67 -15.91
C PHE A 11 -17.89 -31.63 -15.28
N PRO A 12 -16.60 -31.29 -15.23
CA PRO A 12 -15.65 -32.16 -14.54
C PRO A 12 -16.15 -32.35 -13.11
N GLU A 13 -16.44 -33.60 -12.74
CA GLU A 13 -16.84 -33.97 -11.37
C GLU A 13 -15.79 -33.50 -10.34
N GLU A 14 -14.56 -33.25 -10.82
CA GLU A 14 -13.41 -32.76 -10.09
C GLU A 14 -13.39 -31.22 -9.99
N ASN A 15 -13.38 -30.72 -8.75
CA ASN A 15 -13.19 -29.28 -8.48
C ASN A 15 -11.87 -28.77 -9.10
N PRO A 16 -11.89 -27.81 -10.04
CA PRO A 16 -10.69 -27.29 -10.70
C PRO A 16 -9.64 -26.76 -9.73
N ALA A 17 -10.07 -26.32 -8.55
CA ALA A 17 -9.18 -25.80 -7.53
C ALA A 17 -8.27 -26.90 -6.90
N ASN A 18 -8.59 -28.19 -7.09
CA ASN A 18 -7.78 -29.31 -6.62
C ASN A 18 -6.62 -29.68 -7.56
N TYR A 19 -6.45 -28.95 -8.66
CA TYR A 19 -5.31 -29.15 -9.53
C TYR A 19 -4.09 -28.38 -9.01
N PHE A 20 -2.93 -29.04 -8.95
CA PHE A 20 -1.65 -28.43 -8.62
C PHE A 20 -0.60 -28.85 -9.65
N GLY A 21 0.13 -27.88 -10.23
CA GLY A 21 1.12 -28.15 -11.28
C GLY A 21 0.56 -28.83 -12.54
N GLY A 22 -0.73 -28.60 -12.87
CA GLY A 22 -1.39 -29.18 -14.04
C GLY A 22 -1.88 -30.63 -13.87
N ARG A 23 -1.88 -31.17 -12.64
CA ARG A 23 -2.41 -32.50 -12.31
C ARG A 23 -3.42 -32.40 -11.18
N PHE A 24 -4.41 -33.30 -11.15
CA PHE A 24 -5.34 -33.41 -10.02
C PHE A 24 -4.58 -33.92 -8.78
N ASP A 25 -4.35 -33.03 -7.83
CA ASP A 25 -3.68 -33.29 -6.56
C ASP A 25 -4.32 -32.42 -5.46
N PRO A 26 -5.47 -32.87 -4.90
CA PRO A 26 -6.19 -32.12 -3.88
C PRO A 26 -5.33 -31.79 -2.66
N ALA A 27 -4.45 -32.70 -2.24
CA ALA A 27 -3.58 -32.52 -1.08
C ALA A 27 -2.50 -31.47 -1.36
N GLY A 28 -1.88 -31.51 -2.55
CA GLY A 28 -0.93 -30.50 -3.01
C GLY A 28 -1.57 -29.12 -3.13
N ALA A 29 -2.77 -29.03 -3.68
CA ALA A 29 -3.53 -27.79 -3.80
C ALA A 29 -3.88 -27.18 -2.43
N ILE A 30 -4.33 -27.99 -1.46
CA ILE A 30 -4.60 -27.53 -0.08
C ILE A 30 -3.33 -26.98 0.56
N LYS A 31 -2.23 -27.74 0.50
CA LYS A 31 -0.95 -27.34 1.09
C LYS A 31 -0.40 -26.04 0.47
N ALA A 32 -0.54 -25.88 -0.85
CA ALA A 32 -0.13 -24.65 -1.53
C ALA A 32 -0.92 -23.43 -1.05
N ARG A 33 -2.25 -23.55 -0.89
CA ARG A 33 -3.09 -22.48 -0.34
C ARG A 33 -2.76 -22.20 1.11
N GLU A 34 -2.50 -23.23 1.93
CA GLU A 34 -2.09 -23.04 3.32
C GLU A 34 -0.78 -22.24 3.40
N LEU A 35 0.22 -22.59 2.59
CA LEU A 35 1.49 -21.86 2.51
C LEU A 35 1.30 -20.42 2.03
N GLU A 36 0.47 -20.20 1.02
CA GLU A 36 0.14 -18.85 0.53
C GLU A 36 -0.55 -18.03 1.62
N THR A 37 -1.51 -18.63 2.34
CA THR A 37 -2.22 -17.97 3.44
C THR A 37 -1.27 -17.62 4.58
N GLN A 38 -0.37 -18.53 4.95
CA GLN A 38 0.68 -18.28 5.94
C GLN A 38 1.63 -17.16 5.49
N ALA A 39 2.05 -17.17 4.22
CA ALA A 39 2.91 -16.12 3.67
C ALA A 39 2.20 -14.77 3.65
N LEU A 40 0.91 -14.72 3.27
CA LEU A 40 0.09 -13.51 3.32
C LEU A 40 -0.05 -12.97 4.75
N GLN A 41 -0.29 -13.85 5.72
CA GLN A 41 -0.35 -13.48 7.14
C GLN A 41 0.98 -12.91 7.63
N ALA A 42 2.09 -13.62 7.43
CA ALA A 42 3.42 -13.15 7.81
C ALA A 42 3.77 -11.80 7.15
N ASN A 43 3.46 -11.65 5.85
CA ASN A 43 3.67 -10.40 5.13
C ASN A 43 2.81 -9.26 5.70
N SER A 44 1.58 -9.53 6.11
CA SER A 44 0.70 -8.53 6.72
C SER A 44 1.23 -8.05 8.08
N GLU A 45 1.78 -8.96 8.88
CA GLU A 45 2.40 -8.64 10.17
C GLU A 45 3.65 -7.77 10.00
N ILE A 46 4.53 -8.13 9.06
CA ILE A 46 5.73 -7.34 8.74
C ILE A 46 5.33 -5.93 8.28
N LYS A 47 4.35 -5.81 7.38
CA LYS A 47 3.85 -4.52 6.90
C LYS A 47 3.32 -3.66 8.05
N LYS A 48 2.58 -4.26 8.99
CA LYS A 48 2.07 -3.57 10.17
C LYS A 48 3.21 -3.08 11.06
N MET A 49 4.20 -3.92 11.36
CA MET A 49 5.37 -3.53 12.15
C MET A 49 6.12 -2.35 11.52
N LEU A 50 6.31 -2.35 10.20
CA LEU A 50 6.95 -1.26 9.47
C LEU A 50 6.13 0.04 9.53
N ALA A 51 4.80 -0.05 9.38
CA ALA A 51 3.91 1.09 9.50
C ALA A 51 3.95 1.71 10.90
N ASP A 52 3.91 0.87 11.94
CA ASP A 52 3.99 1.31 13.34
C ASP A 52 5.33 1.97 13.65
N ALA A 53 6.44 1.37 13.19
CA ALA A 53 7.77 1.94 13.34
C ALA A 53 7.92 3.27 12.60
N TRP A 54 7.33 3.39 11.41
CA TRP A 54 7.33 4.63 10.63
C TRP A 54 6.52 5.73 11.30
N LYS A 55 5.32 5.39 11.81
CA LYS A 55 4.50 6.33 12.58
C LYS A 55 5.25 6.86 13.79
N ALA A 56 5.88 5.98 14.56
CA ALA A 56 6.69 6.38 15.72
C ALA A 56 7.89 7.27 15.32
N GLU A 57 8.54 7.01 14.19
CA GLU A 57 9.61 7.89 13.70
C GLU A 57 9.09 9.27 13.29
N LYS A 58 7.92 9.35 12.63
CA LYS A 58 7.27 10.62 12.29
C LYS A 58 6.92 11.42 13.54
N GLU A 59 6.29 10.79 14.53
CA GLU A 59 5.98 11.42 15.82
C GLU A 59 7.23 12.00 16.50
N ARG A 60 8.31 11.22 16.57
CA ARG A 60 9.60 11.68 17.15
C ARG A 60 10.27 12.80 16.36
N SER A 61 10.04 12.85 15.06
CA SER A 61 10.68 13.79 14.15
C SER A 61 9.81 15.00 13.82
N PHE A 62 8.64 15.13 14.45
CA PHE A 62 7.72 16.23 14.21
C PHE A 62 8.37 17.58 14.47
N LEU A 63 8.15 18.53 13.56
CA LEU A 63 8.73 19.87 13.61
C LEU A 63 7.68 20.95 13.76
N VAL A 64 6.72 21.03 12.84
CA VAL A 64 5.75 22.14 12.77
C VAL A 64 4.52 21.77 11.95
N VAL A 65 3.41 22.48 12.18
CA VAL A 65 2.22 22.49 11.31
C VAL A 65 2.04 23.89 10.70
N GLU A 66 1.96 23.94 9.37
CA GLU A 66 1.88 25.17 8.58
C GLU A 66 0.71 25.14 7.58
N MET A 67 0.52 26.23 6.84
CA MET A 67 -0.46 26.29 5.76
C MET A 67 0.00 25.43 4.59
N CYS A 68 -0.89 24.58 4.10
CA CYS A 68 -0.66 23.80 2.90
C CYS A 68 -0.73 24.70 1.66
N PRO A 69 0.30 24.73 0.80
CA PRO A 69 0.27 25.53 -0.43
C PRO A 69 -0.75 24.99 -1.46
N GLN A 70 -1.21 23.74 -1.30
CA GLN A 70 -2.19 23.12 -2.20
C GLN A 70 -3.63 23.48 -1.85
N CYS A 71 -4.05 23.31 -0.59
CA CYS A 71 -5.45 23.51 -0.17
C CYS A 71 -5.68 24.76 0.69
N GLY A 72 -4.62 25.44 1.14
CA GLY A 72 -4.70 26.63 1.99
C GLY A 72 -5.03 26.37 3.45
N LEU A 73 -5.24 25.12 3.87
CA LEU A 73 -5.53 24.78 5.27
C LEU A 73 -4.25 24.64 6.10
N LYS A 74 -4.33 24.98 7.39
CA LYS A 74 -3.22 24.86 8.36
C LYS A 74 -3.07 23.41 8.87
N GLU A 75 -2.89 22.49 7.93
CA GLU A 75 -2.86 21.05 8.15
C GLU A 75 -1.62 20.40 7.52
N LEU A 76 -0.61 21.19 7.15
CA LEU A 76 0.65 20.68 6.59
C LEU A 76 1.63 20.35 7.72
N SER A 77 1.77 19.06 8.05
CA SER A 77 2.73 18.60 9.04
C SER A 77 4.12 18.43 8.41
N THR A 78 5.13 18.99 9.05
CA THR A 78 6.54 18.86 8.65
C THR A 78 7.30 18.01 9.67
N TYR A 79 8.08 17.04 9.18
CA TYR A 79 8.91 16.14 9.96
C TYR A 79 10.37 16.25 9.54
N LYS A 80 11.30 16.30 10.51
CA LYS A 80 12.76 16.32 10.30
C LYS A 80 13.38 14.96 10.59
N ILE A 81 13.19 14.03 9.67
CA ILE A 81 13.62 12.63 9.77
C ILE A 81 15.16 12.54 9.87
N LYS A 82 15.64 11.82 10.89
CA LYS A 82 17.08 11.64 11.20
C LYS A 82 17.88 12.95 11.29
N GLY A 83 17.23 14.09 11.53
CA GLY A 83 17.88 15.40 11.56
C GLY A 83 18.43 15.88 10.20
N LYS A 84 18.16 15.17 9.10
CA LYS A 84 18.77 15.44 7.78
C LYS A 84 17.76 15.61 6.65
N TYR A 85 16.61 14.96 6.75
CA TYR A 85 15.61 14.94 5.69
C TYR A 85 14.32 15.57 6.18
N PHE A 86 13.68 16.32 5.31
CA PHE A 86 12.38 16.94 5.56
C PHE A 86 11.32 16.19 4.77
N LEU A 87 10.22 15.90 5.45
CA LEU A 87 9.01 15.32 4.89
C LEU A 87 7.85 16.22 5.29
N CYS A 88 7.06 16.65 4.32
CA CYS A 88 5.86 17.44 4.52
C CYS A 88 4.66 16.62 4.07
N GLU A 89 3.62 16.50 4.89
CA GLU A 89 2.40 15.73 4.61
C GLU A 89 1.18 16.57 5.04
N CYS A 90 0.30 16.90 4.09
CA CYS A 90 -0.95 17.56 4.41
C CYS A 90 -1.97 16.53 4.89
N GLN A 91 -2.54 16.77 6.08
CA GLN A 91 -3.51 15.85 6.67
C GLN A 91 -4.90 15.94 6.02
N ASP A 92 -5.17 17.04 5.31
CA ASP A 92 -6.44 17.27 4.62
C ASP A 92 -6.41 16.78 3.16
N CYS A 93 -5.63 17.43 2.29
CA CYS A 93 -5.64 17.11 0.86
C CYS A 93 -4.66 16.00 0.47
N GLY A 94 -3.85 15.50 1.40
CA GLY A 94 -2.97 14.35 1.16
C GLY A 94 -1.70 14.65 0.36
N ILE A 95 -1.52 15.88 -0.12
CA ILE A 95 -0.28 16.25 -0.82
C ILE A 95 0.91 16.07 0.12
N TYR A 96 2.04 15.66 -0.45
CA TYR A 96 3.26 15.49 0.30
C TYR A 96 4.48 15.84 -0.54
N GLY A 97 5.57 16.19 0.15
CA GLY A 97 6.85 16.51 -0.49
C GLY A 97 8.01 16.19 0.42
N ARG A 98 9.20 16.08 -0.17
CA ARG A 98 10.42 15.67 0.53
C ARG A 98 11.63 16.44 0.04
N GLY A 99 12.60 16.66 0.92
CA GLY A 99 13.81 17.41 0.61
C GLY A 99 14.91 17.25 1.65
N LYS A 100 16.10 17.80 1.38
CA LYS A 100 17.20 17.89 2.36
C LYS A 100 17.09 19.16 3.22
N SER A 101 16.24 20.09 2.81
CA SER A 101 15.86 21.29 3.55
C SER A 101 14.34 21.46 3.57
N HIS A 102 13.86 22.30 4.49
CA HIS A 102 12.43 22.60 4.57
C HIS A 102 11.90 23.24 3.28
N SER A 103 12.64 24.19 2.71
CA SER A 103 12.29 24.85 1.45
C SER A 103 12.27 23.89 0.26
N GLU A 104 13.21 22.94 0.19
CA GLU A 104 13.17 21.90 -0.85
C GLU A 104 11.94 21.00 -0.72
N ALA A 105 11.53 20.65 0.50
CA ALA A 105 10.34 19.82 0.70
C ALA A 105 9.05 20.57 0.30
N LEU A 106 8.95 21.87 0.60
CA LEU A 106 7.84 22.71 0.15
C LEU A 106 7.83 22.88 -1.37
N LYS A 107 8.99 23.14 -1.98
CA LYS A 107 9.10 23.21 -3.44
C LYS A 107 8.66 21.90 -4.10
N SER A 108 9.02 20.76 -3.51
CA SER A 108 8.55 19.44 -3.98
C SER A 108 7.03 19.28 -3.92
N ILE A 109 6.33 19.99 -3.02
CA ILE A 109 4.85 20.03 -3.00
C ILE A 109 4.33 20.89 -4.14
N GLU A 110 4.90 22.07 -4.33
CA GLU A 110 4.50 23.00 -5.40
C GLU A 110 4.70 22.38 -6.78
N ASP A 111 5.85 21.72 -7.00
CA ASP A 111 6.16 20.99 -8.23
C ASP A 111 5.22 19.79 -8.46
N ALA A 112 4.57 19.29 -7.39
CA ALA A 112 3.62 18.18 -7.45
C ALA A 112 2.15 18.62 -7.66
N TYR A 113 1.90 19.90 -7.90
CA TYR A 113 0.55 20.42 -8.15
C TYR A 113 -0.11 19.72 -9.34
N GLY A 114 -1.31 19.18 -9.14
CA GLY A 114 -2.10 18.55 -10.20
C GLY A 114 -1.73 17.09 -10.54
N TYR A 115 -0.71 16.51 -9.90
CA TYR A 115 -0.34 15.09 -10.11
C TYR A 115 -1.22 14.10 -9.33
N GLY A 116 -2.14 14.58 -8.49
CA GLY A 116 -3.03 13.72 -7.70
C GLY A 116 -2.30 12.83 -6.69
N LEU A 117 -1.16 13.30 -6.17
CA LEU A 117 -0.39 12.54 -5.19
C LEU A 117 -1.04 12.63 -3.80
N ASP A 118 -1.28 11.47 -3.19
CA ASP A 118 -1.76 11.36 -1.80
C ASP A 118 -0.86 10.41 -1.00
N TRP A 119 -0.27 10.89 0.10
CA TRP A 119 0.58 10.05 0.95
C TRP A 119 -0.22 8.92 1.64
N ARG A 120 -1.54 9.07 1.77
CA ARG A 120 -2.43 8.08 2.38
C ARG A 120 -2.58 6.83 1.51
N ASP A 121 -2.39 6.96 0.20
CA ASP A 121 -2.36 5.82 -0.72
C ASP A 121 -1.11 4.97 -0.54
N ASN A 122 -0.03 5.54 0.02
CA ASN A 122 1.21 4.83 0.31
C ASN A 122 1.85 5.31 1.63
N PRO A 123 1.30 4.87 2.78
CA PRO A 123 1.69 5.40 4.09
C PRO A 123 3.12 5.06 4.50
N VAL A 124 3.79 4.14 3.77
CA VAL A 124 5.20 3.79 3.91
C VAL A 124 5.95 4.17 2.62
N PRO A 125 6.89 5.14 2.66
CA PRO A 125 7.45 5.76 1.45
C PRO A 125 8.38 4.87 0.60
N TRP A 126 8.52 3.58 0.94
CA TRP A 126 9.42 2.61 0.28
C TRP A 126 8.69 1.66 -0.68
N GLY A 127 7.38 1.80 -0.86
CA GLY A 127 6.54 0.89 -1.64
C GLY A 127 6.37 1.24 -3.12
N ARG A 128 7.42 1.63 -3.83
CA ARG A 128 7.44 1.62 -5.31
C ARG A 128 8.71 0.94 -5.82
#